data_AF-A0A9P6STA9-F1
#
_entry.id   AF-A0A9P6STA9-F1
#
_cell.length_a   1.000
_cell.length_b   1.000
_cell.length_c   1.000
_cell.angle_alpha   90.00
_cell.angle_beta   90.00
_cell.angle_gamma   90.00
#
_symmetry.space_group_name_H-M   'P 1'
#
loop_
_entity.id
_entity.type
_entity.pdbx_description
1 polymer ?
#
loop_
_entity_poly.entity_id
_entity_poly.type
_entity_poly.pdbx_seq_one_letter_code
_entity_poly.pdbx_strand_id
1 'polypeptide(L)'
;MTDWDVFFDLNPLRRYVRILTRESMSMAHLADRFHLTMTEDEEADPLKAIAQVDSEASTEPEIKNRNEDNSDEEAEGGGEAALLDRVQNKFDVLRSSGDVLFFDDSNLYDYRFSENPGALESIRTKSKFGQEFTIDWLAQRPERLIHLGSIFGAGRVVIDSLESRAWQLMIRDQMILNTDVLQSTSQRIADKISGTIEQDHEDKQIYGRPFYPVKAGFVGIHIRMSDGHFSLAARDTIENIRQELKWQMGITNDNEGQYHGSSSDTGPIHRKQSRLSIEQCHSKALDHQRSLQERLQRQQEQQQQQQHSFSHSQSTSMRRSNGRFTPIYLATDAHQPRLNPIFDRLFETFSCIFTLDDFSEDLEPLHQYRNPEDGTLMAKFLIPMVDAMVVAKSAAFFGTPASTFSNYIQKQLRPAYTGLYD
;
A
#
# COMPACT_ATOMS: atom_id res chain seq x y z
N MET A 1 -5.01 16.00 -6.04
CA MET A 1 -3.56 16.17 -6.28
C MET A 1 -3.01 14.87 -6.82
N THR A 2 -3.18 14.60 -8.11
CA THR A 2 -2.43 13.59 -8.90
C THR A 2 -2.83 13.76 -10.37
N ASP A 3 -2.30 14.80 -11.02
CA ASP A 3 -2.16 14.83 -12.48
C ASP A 3 -0.89 14.03 -12.80
N TRP A 4 -1.04 12.76 -13.16
CA TRP A 4 0.06 11.95 -13.68
C TRP A 4 -0.38 11.33 -14.99
N ASP A 5 0.22 11.78 -16.08
CA ASP A 5 0.21 11.06 -17.36
C ASP A 5 1.36 10.04 -17.31
N VAL A 6 1.10 8.77 -17.64
CA VAL A 6 2.11 7.70 -17.60
C VAL A 6 2.40 7.24 -19.01
N PHE A 7 3.62 7.49 -19.50
CA PHE A 7 4.07 7.07 -20.82
C PHE A 7 4.88 5.77 -20.75
N PHE A 8 4.50 4.77 -21.55
CA PHE A 8 5.24 3.51 -21.66
C PHE A 8 6.09 3.51 -22.95
N ASP A 9 7.42 3.54 -22.85
CA ASP A 9 8.33 3.21 -23.96
C ASP A 9 8.53 1.69 -23.96
N LEU A 10 7.76 0.98 -24.80
CA LEU A 10 7.77 -0.49 -24.88
C LEU A 10 8.98 -1.04 -25.67
N ASN A 11 10.03 -0.26 -25.88
CA ASN A 11 11.23 -0.74 -26.57
C ASN A 11 11.99 -1.76 -25.69
N PRO A 12 12.04 -3.06 -26.06
CA PRO A 12 12.65 -4.11 -25.24
C PRO A 12 14.18 -3.97 -25.07
N LEU A 13 14.82 -3.04 -25.79
CA LEU A 13 16.25 -2.75 -25.68
C LEU A 13 16.58 -1.61 -24.70
N ARG A 14 15.58 -0.92 -24.15
CA ARG A 14 15.78 0.17 -23.18
C ARG A 14 15.25 -0.26 -21.81
N ARG A 15 16.17 -0.56 -20.89
CA ARG A 15 15.91 -1.06 -19.52
C ARG A 15 15.36 -0.01 -18.54
N TYR A 16 14.44 0.87 -18.95
CA TYR A 16 13.88 1.87 -18.06
C TYR A 16 12.41 2.14 -18.35
N VAL A 17 11.56 1.99 -17.32
CA VAL A 17 10.26 2.65 -17.26
C VAL A 17 10.53 4.13 -16.99
N ARG A 18 10.25 5.00 -17.97
CA ARG A 18 10.31 6.46 -17.77
C ARG A 18 8.94 6.95 -17.31
N ILE A 19 8.83 7.32 -16.04
CA ILE A 19 7.69 8.09 -15.55
C ILE A 19 7.98 9.55 -15.91
N LEU A 20 7.20 10.10 -16.84
CA LEU A 20 7.38 11.46 -17.36
C LEU A 20 6.15 12.27 -16.94
N THR A 21 6.35 13.36 -16.21
CA THR A 21 5.27 14.30 -15.87
C THR A 21 4.85 15.11 -17.10
N ARG A 22 3.66 15.73 -17.04
CA ARG A 22 3.16 16.71 -18.03
C ARG A 22 4.16 17.85 -18.33
N GLU A 23 5.03 18.17 -17.38
CA GLU A 23 6.10 19.17 -17.51
C GLU A 23 7.34 18.64 -18.27
N SER A 24 7.53 17.32 -18.35
CA SER A 24 8.79 16.70 -18.79
C SER A 24 8.84 16.31 -20.27
N MET A 25 7.69 16.23 -20.96
CA MET A 25 7.62 16.07 -22.41
C MET A 25 6.40 16.80 -22.97
N SER A 26 6.63 17.82 -23.79
CA SER A 26 5.54 18.42 -24.56
C SER A 26 5.05 17.43 -25.62
N MET A 27 3.75 17.48 -25.95
CA MET A 27 3.18 16.73 -27.08
C MET A 27 3.96 16.99 -28.39
N ALA A 28 4.57 18.17 -28.53
CA ALA A 28 5.48 18.48 -29.63
C ALA A 28 6.71 17.55 -29.70
N HIS A 29 7.30 17.17 -28.57
CA HIS A 29 8.42 16.21 -28.55
C HIS A 29 7.97 14.81 -29.00
N LEU A 30 6.78 14.36 -28.57
CA LEU A 30 6.20 13.10 -29.03
C LEU A 30 5.89 13.13 -30.52
N ALA A 31 5.30 14.23 -30.98
CA ALA A 31 4.93 14.41 -32.38
C ALA A 31 6.16 14.36 -33.30
N ASP A 32 7.25 15.05 -32.93
CA ASP A 32 8.51 14.98 -33.66
C ASP A 32 9.10 13.56 -33.65
N ARG A 33 9.24 12.96 -32.46
CA ARG A 33 9.90 11.66 -32.29
C ARG A 33 9.17 10.50 -32.97
N PHE A 34 7.84 10.54 -33.02
CA PHE A 34 7.02 9.48 -33.60
C PHE A 34 6.42 9.86 -34.96
N HIS A 35 6.78 11.03 -35.49
CA HIS A 35 6.24 11.59 -36.73
C HIS A 35 4.70 11.61 -36.72
N LEU A 36 4.10 12.16 -35.65
CA LEU A 36 2.66 12.27 -35.49
C LEU A 36 2.15 13.55 -36.12
N THR A 37 1.00 13.48 -36.77
CA THR A 37 0.23 14.65 -37.20
C THR A 37 -0.69 15.09 -36.07
N MET A 38 -0.64 16.38 -35.71
CA MET A 38 -1.51 17.01 -34.70
C MET A 38 -2.20 18.21 -35.35
N THR A 39 -3.45 18.48 -34.99
CA THR A 39 -4.17 19.67 -35.50
C THR A 39 -3.74 20.91 -34.71
N GLU A 40 -3.58 22.06 -35.39
CA GLU A 40 -2.97 23.30 -34.85
C GLU A 40 -3.57 23.82 -33.54
N ASP A 41 -4.82 23.45 -33.19
CA ASP A 41 -5.49 23.89 -31.96
C ASP A 41 -4.85 23.35 -30.66
N GLU A 42 -4.00 22.32 -30.73
CA GLU A 42 -3.33 21.69 -29.56
C GLU A 42 -1.85 22.08 -29.41
N GLU A 43 -1.32 22.91 -30.31
CA GLU A 43 0.05 23.47 -30.21
C GLU A 43 0.16 24.58 -29.14
N ALA A 44 -0.96 24.92 -28.49
CA ALA A 44 -1.04 26.01 -27.52
C ALA A 44 -0.34 25.65 -26.19
N ASP A 45 0.84 26.25 -26.03
CA ASP A 45 1.61 26.43 -24.81
C ASP A 45 0.76 26.43 -23.51
N PRO A 46 0.99 25.50 -22.55
CA PRO A 46 0.25 25.43 -21.29
C PRO A 46 0.38 26.70 -20.42
N LEU A 47 1.33 27.60 -20.72
CA LEU A 47 1.45 28.89 -20.03
C LEU A 47 0.32 29.89 -20.35
N LYS A 48 -0.41 29.71 -21.46
CA LYS A 48 -1.52 30.62 -21.81
C LYS A 48 -2.81 30.36 -21.03
N ALA A 49 -3.04 29.13 -20.60
CA ALA A 49 -4.27 28.76 -19.87
C ALA A 49 -4.31 29.33 -18.43
N ILE A 50 -3.14 29.54 -17.81
CA ILE A 50 -3.02 30.08 -16.44
C ILE A 50 -3.41 31.57 -16.39
N ALA A 51 -3.19 32.33 -17.48
CA ALA A 51 -3.46 33.75 -17.51
C ALA A 51 -4.96 34.13 -17.56
N GLN A 52 -5.86 33.17 -17.83
CA GLN A 52 -7.30 33.43 -17.92
C GLN A 52 -8.08 33.08 -16.66
N VAL A 53 -7.48 32.39 -15.68
CA VAL A 53 -8.18 31.97 -14.45
C VAL A 53 -8.07 33.02 -13.32
N ASP A 54 -7.07 33.91 -13.36
CA ASP A 54 -6.86 34.92 -12.31
C ASP A 54 -7.75 36.17 -12.41
N SER A 55 -8.66 36.26 -13.40
CA SER A 55 -9.51 37.46 -13.59
C SER A 55 -10.95 37.37 -13.08
N GLU A 56 -11.39 36.23 -12.54
CA GLU A 56 -12.77 36.05 -12.09
C GLU A 56 -12.84 35.52 -10.64
N ALA A 57 -12.39 36.33 -9.68
CA ALA A 57 -12.57 36.07 -8.26
C ALA A 57 -13.13 37.31 -7.54
N SER A 58 -14.45 37.53 -7.64
CA SER A 58 -15.18 38.35 -6.66
C SER A 58 -16.69 38.18 -6.79
N THR A 59 -17.28 37.21 -6.09
CA THR A 59 -18.57 37.35 -5.38
C THR A 59 -18.91 36.06 -4.63
N GLU A 60 -18.90 36.10 -3.29
CA GLU A 60 -19.56 35.11 -2.43
C GLU A 60 -21.09 35.19 -2.58
N PRO A 61 -21.81 34.09 -2.29
CA PRO A 61 -23.01 34.26 -1.48
C PRO A 61 -23.22 33.22 -0.37
N GLU A 62 -23.60 33.79 0.77
CA GLU A 62 -24.45 33.33 1.88
C GLU A 62 -24.98 31.89 1.91
N ILE A 63 -24.60 31.19 2.99
CA ILE A 63 -25.20 29.95 3.48
C ILE A 63 -26.53 30.25 4.18
N LYS A 64 -27.65 29.73 3.66
CA LYS A 64 -28.90 29.57 4.42
C LYS A 64 -29.24 28.10 4.61
N ASN A 65 -29.25 27.70 5.88
CA ASN A 65 -29.79 26.46 6.39
C ASN A 65 -31.29 26.33 6.08
N ARG A 66 -31.71 25.15 5.62
CA ARG A 66 -33.06 24.62 5.89
C ARG A 66 -33.05 23.09 5.80
N ASN A 67 -33.36 22.47 6.94
CA ASN A 67 -33.86 21.10 7.03
C ASN A 67 -35.26 21.06 6.39
N GLU A 68 -35.61 19.95 5.72
CA GLU A 68 -36.84 19.19 5.97
C GLU A 68 -36.91 17.91 5.13
N ASP A 69 -37.48 16.90 5.77
CA ASP A 69 -37.73 15.54 5.30
C ASP A 69 -38.82 15.43 4.21
N ASN A 70 -38.77 14.27 3.55
CA ASN A 70 -39.87 13.44 3.04
C ASN A 70 -40.31 13.46 1.57
N SER A 71 -40.50 12.20 1.15
CA SER A 71 -41.51 11.58 0.28
C SER A 71 -41.33 11.60 -1.23
N ASP A 72 -41.26 10.37 -1.72
CA ASP A 72 -41.63 9.86 -3.04
C ASP A 72 -42.89 10.52 -3.62
N GLU A 73 -42.83 10.92 -4.89
CA GLU A 73 -43.94 10.74 -5.83
C GLU A 73 -43.47 10.90 -7.28
N GLU A 74 -44.08 10.09 -8.14
CA GLU A 74 -43.79 9.86 -9.55
C GLU A 74 -44.08 11.09 -10.44
N ALA A 75 -43.31 11.23 -11.53
CA ALA A 75 -43.78 11.94 -12.72
C ALA A 75 -43.13 11.37 -13.99
N GLU A 76 -43.90 10.55 -14.69
CA GLU A 76 -43.71 10.23 -16.10
C GLU A 76 -43.86 11.51 -16.96
N GLY A 77 -42.89 11.77 -17.84
CA GLY A 77 -43.01 12.86 -18.82
C GLY A 77 -41.69 13.45 -19.30
N GLY A 78 -40.87 12.66 -20.00
CA GLY A 78 -39.62 13.17 -20.60
C GLY A 78 -38.93 12.22 -21.57
N GLY A 79 -39.66 11.25 -22.13
CA GLY A 79 -39.10 10.03 -22.73
C GLY A 79 -38.34 10.18 -24.05
N GLU A 80 -38.38 11.34 -24.73
CA GLU A 80 -37.75 11.48 -26.06
C GLU A 80 -36.54 12.43 -26.05
N ALA A 81 -36.61 13.54 -25.30
CA ALA A 81 -35.47 14.44 -25.12
C ALA A 81 -34.38 13.83 -24.22
N ALA A 82 -34.77 13.12 -23.15
CA ALA A 82 -33.81 12.43 -22.27
C ALA A 82 -33.18 11.18 -22.92
N LEU A 83 -33.81 10.63 -23.97
CA LEU A 83 -33.25 9.50 -24.72
C LEU A 83 -32.20 9.99 -25.73
N LEU A 84 -32.40 11.15 -26.35
CA LEU A 84 -31.41 11.77 -27.23
C LEU A 84 -30.19 12.28 -26.44
N ASP A 85 -30.40 12.87 -25.26
CA ASP A 85 -29.31 13.30 -24.37
C ASP A 85 -28.48 12.11 -23.84
N ARG A 86 -29.12 10.96 -23.58
CA ARG A 86 -28.44 9.72 -23.18
C ARG A 86 -27.67 9.04 -24.32
N VAL A 87 -28.00 9.30 -25.58
CA VAL A 87 -27.25 8.78 -26.74
C VAL A 87 -26.06 9.69 -27.07
N GLN A 88 -26.15 10.98 -26.78
CA GLN A 88 -25.06 11.93 -26.98
C GLN A 88 -23.91 11.76 -25.95
N ASN A 89 -24.20 11.38 -24.70
CA ASN A 89 -23.20 11.21 -23.62
C ASN A 89 -22.28 9.97 -23.75
N LYS A 90 -22.36 9.20 -24.84
CA LYS A 90 -21.61 7.93 -24.94
C LYS A 90 -20.14 8.10 -25.33
N PHE A 91 -19.70 9.32 -25.66
CA PHE A 91 -18.34 9.59 -26.15
C PHE A 91 -17.67 10.83 -25.55
N ASP A 92 -18.20 11.42 -24.46
CA ASP A 92 -17.59 12.60 -23.80
C ASP A 92 -16.20 12.34 -23.20
N VAL A 93 -15.75 11.08 -23.15
CA VAL A 93 -14.42 10.69 -22.68
C VAL A 93 -13.42 10.50 -23.82
N LEU A 94 -13.85 10.54 -25.08
CA LEU A 94 -13.00 10.27 -26.24
C LEU A 94 -12.87 11.50 -27.13
N ARG A 95 -11.63 11.83 -27.45
CA ARG A 95 -11.31 12.90 -28.40
C ARG A 95 -10.16 12.47 -29.29
N SER A 96 -10.27 12.69 -30.60
CA SER A 96 -9.17 12.43 -31.53
C SER A 96 -8.62 13.75 -32.06
N SER A 97 -7.30 13.89 -32.12
CA SER A 97 -6.61 14.97 -32.83
C SER A 97 -5.48 14.37 -33.66
N GLY A 98 -5.63 14.44 -34.98
CA GLY A 98 -4.69 13.83 -35.94
C GLY A 98 -4.43 12.35 -35.64
N ASP A 99 -3.18 12.01 -35.34
CA ASP A 99 -2.72 10.65 -35.05
C ASP A 99 -2.89 10.23 -33.57
N VAL A 100 -3.55 11.04 -32.74
CA VAL A 100 -3.65 10.82 -31.29
C VAL A 100 -5.11 10.63 -30.86
N LEU A 101 -5.37 9.54 -30.14
CA LEU A 101 -6.63 9.29 -29.44
C LEU A 101 -6.46 9.63 -27.95
N PHE A 102 -7.23 10.58 -27.46
CA PHE A 102 -7.27 11.00 -26.07
C PHE A 102 -8.43 10.33 -25.34
N PHE A 103 -8.12 9.86 -24.13
CA PHE A 103 -9.09 9.46 -23.12
C PHE A 103 -9.10 10.51 -22.02
N ASP A 104 -10.10 11.38 -22.08
CA ASP A 104 -10.32 12.40 -21.07
C ASP A 104 -10.92 11.75 -19.81
N ASP A 105 -10.33 12.05 -18.64
CA ASP A 105 -10.75 11.50 -17.36
C ASP A 105 -11.12 12.60 -16.35
N SER A 106 -12.41 12.96 -16.32
CA SER A 106 -12.94 13.85 -15.30
C SER A 106 -13.14 13.15 -13.95
N ASN A 107 -13.26 11.82 -13.95
CA ASN A 107 -13.47 10.99 -12.77
C ASN A 107 -12.67 9.67 -12.82
N LEU A 108 -12.35 9.14 -11.64
CA LEU A 108 -11.66 7.86 -11.43
C LEU A 108 -12.41 6.67 -12.05
N TYR A 109 -13.71 6.81 -12.31
CA TYR A 109 -14.52 5.73 -12.84
C TYR A 109 -15.17 6.05 -14.19
N ASP A 110 -14.64 6.98 -14.97
CA ASP A 110 -15.20 7.31 -16.28
C ASP A 110 -15.15 6.14 -17.25
N TYR A 111 -13.99 5.50 -17.38
CA TYR A 111 -13.81 4.38 -18.30
C TYR A 111 -12.92 3.28 -17.74
N ARG A 112 -13.05 2.10 -18.36
CA ARG A 112 -12.16 0.95 -18.18
C ARG A 112 -11.88 0.22 -19.50
N PHE A 113 -10.84 -0.59 -19.47
CA PHE A 113 -10.48 -1.55 -20.51
C PHE A 113 -10.73 -2.98 -20.05
N SER A 114 -11.33 -3.80 -20.91
CA SER A 114 -11.59 -5.21 -20.64
C SER A 114 -11.17 -6.10 -21.81
N GLU A 115 -10.49 -7.21 -21.53
CA GLU A 115 -10.23 -8.23 -22.55
C GLU A 115 -11.50 -8.99 -22.90
N ASN A 116 -12.25 -9.42 -21.88
CA ASN A 116 -13.49 -10.16 -22.04
C ASN A 116 -14.61 -9.51 -21.19
N PRO A 117 -15.49 -8.69 -21.78
CA PRO A 117 -16.61 -8.05 -21.05
C PRO A 117 -17.56 -9.04 -20.38
N GLY A 118 -17.64 -10.28 -20.91
CA GLY A 118 -18.50 -11.35 -20.39
C GLY A 118 -17.88 -12.16 -19.25
N ALA A 119 -16.59 -11.96 -18.94
CA ALA A 119 -15.93 -12.65 -17.83
C ALA A 119 -16.50 -12.22 -16.48
N LEU A 120 -16.50 -13.14 -15.51
CA LEU A 120 -17.06 -12.89 -14.17
C LEU A 120 -16.44 -11.66 -13.49
N GLU A 121 -15.12 -11.50 -13.58
CA GLU A 121 -14.41 -10.37 -12.99
C GLU A 121 -14.75 -9.04 -13.69
N SER A 122 -14.95 -9.06 -15.01
CA SER A 122 -15.46 -7.92 -15.76
C SER A 122 -16.87 -7.55 -15.26
N ILE A 123 -17.78 -8.52 -15.14
CA ILE A 123 -19.15 -8.29 -14.67
C ILE A 123 -19.17 -7.69 -13.26
N ARG A 124 -18.39 -8.25 -12.33
CA ARG A 124 -18.32 -7.80 -10.93
C ARG A 124 -17.92 -6.35 -10.76
N THR A 125 -17.04 -5.87 -11.63
CA THR A 125 -16.48 -4.51 -11.55
C THR A 125 -17.15 -3.53 -12.50
N LYS A 126 -18.04 -4.00 -13.39
CA LYS A 126 -18.65 -3.20 -14.46
C LYS A 126 -19.47 -2.03 -13.93
N SER A 127 -20.24 -2.27 -12.88
CA SER A 127 -21.16 -1.28 -12.31
C SER A 127 -20.48 -0.02 -11.76
N LYS A 128 -19.16 -0.07 -11.55
CA LYS A 128 -18.41 1.08 -11.05
C LYS A 128 -18.04 2.06 -12.15
N PHE A 129 -17.86 1.60 -13.39
CA PHE A 129 -17.32 2.40 -14.49
C PHE A 129 -18.43 2.88 -15.44
N GLY A 130 -18.36 4.15 -15.85
CA GLY A 130 -19.31 4.75 -16.78
C GLY A 130 -19.24 4.12 -18.17
N GLN A 131 -18.03 3.79 -18.62
CA GLN A 131 -17.77 3.23 -19.95
C GLN A 131 -16.81 2.04 -19.91
N GLU A 132 -16.99 1.12 -20.85
CA GLU A 132 -16.13 -0.06 -21.02
C GLU A 132 -15.70 -0.16 -22.48
N PHE A 133 -14.38 -0.20 -22.69
CA PHE A 133 -13.75 -0.40 -23.99
C PHE A 133 -13.06 -1.76 -24.03
N THR A 134 -13.16 -2.50 -25.13
CA THR A 134 -12.45 -3.77 -25.25
C THR A 134 -11.02 -3.56 -25.72
N ILE A 135 -10.12 -4.46 -25.31
CA ILE A 135 -8.74 -4.48 -25.82
C ILE A 135 -8.73 -4.69 -27.34
N ASP A 136 -9.62 -5.53 -27.86
CA ASP A 136 -9.76 -5.72 -29.32
C ASP A 136 -10.23 -4.45 -30.04
N TRP A 137 -11.11 -3.66 -29.42
CA TRP A 137 -11.54 -2.38 -29.97
C TRP A 137 -10.38 -1.37 -29.98
N LEU A 138 -9.58 -1.34 -28.91
CA LEU A 138 -8.35 -0.54 -28.85
C LEU A 138 -7.34 -0.94 -29.94
N ALA A 139 -7.19 -2.25 -30.20
CA ALA A 139 -6.26 -2.75 -31.22
C ALA A 139 -6.67 -2.39 -32.66
N GLN A 140 -7.94 -2.06 -32.88
CA GLN A 140 -8.50 -1.66 -34.17
C GLN A 140 -8.48 -0.14 -34.40
N ARG A 141 -7.94 0.63 -33.45
CA ARG A 141 -7.87 2.09 -33.58
C ARG A 141 -6.92 2.52 -34.70
N PRO A 142 -7.31 3.49 -35.56
CA PRO A 142 -6.43 4.02 -36.59
C PRO A 142 -5.36 4.97 -36.04
N GLU A 143 -5.57 5.54 -34.85
CA GLU A 143 -4.62 6.45 -34.22
C GLU A 143 -3.31 5.73 -33.85
N ARG A 144 -2.19 6.42 -34.03
CA ARG A 144 -0.84 5.88 -33.80
C ARG A 144 -0.38 6.06 -32.36
N LEU A 145 -1.03 6.97 -31.63
CA LEU A 145 -0.78 7.23 -30.22
C LEU A 145 -2.10 7.23 -29.46
N ILE A 146 -2.11 6.57 -28.30
CA ILE A 146 -3.19 6.67 -27.33
C ILE A 146 -2.67 7.47 -26.14
N HIS A 147 -3.33 8.58 -25.84
CA HIS A 147 -3.13 9.37 -24.63
C HIS A 147 -4.19 8.97 -23.61
N LEU A 148 -3.75 8.39 -22.50
CA LEU A 148 -4.58 8.16 -21.33
C LEU A 148 -4.24 9.27 -20.33
N GLY A 149 -5.25 9.87 -19.71
CA GLY A 149 -5.02 10.67 -18.51
C GLY A 149 -4.53 9.78 -17.36
N SER A 150 -5.23 9.79 -16.23
CA SER A 150 -4.93 8.83 -15.17
C SER A 150 -5.22 7.40 -15.63
N ILE A 151 -4.35 6.45 -15.28
CA ILE A 151 -4.68 5.01 -15.28
C ILE A 151 -4.90 4.47 -13.87
N PHE A 152 -4.93 5.36 -12.87
CA PHE A 152 -5.25 4.97 -11.51
C PHE A 152 -6.70 4.51 -11.41
N GLY A 153 -6.93 3.43 -10.66
CA GLY A 153 -8.25 2.85 -10.48
C GLY A 153 -8.19 1.32 -10.48
N ALA A 154 -8.55 0.71 -9.35
CA ALA A 154 -8.65 -0.75 -9.28
C ALA A 154 -9.73 -1.24 -10.27
N GLY A 155 -9.35 -2.15 -11.18
CA GLY A 155 -10.25 -2.66 -12.22
C GLY A 155 -10.39 -1.77 -13.46
N ARG A 156 -9.58 -0.72 -13.61
CA ARG A 156 -9.53 0.09 -14.84
C ARG A 156 -8.98 -0.69 -16.03
N VAL A 157 -8.16 -1.71 -15.81
CA VAL A 157 -7.77 -2.71 -16.82
C VAL A 157 -8.10 -4.10 -16.29
N VAL A 158 -8.99 -4.81 -16.97
CA VAL A 158 -9.42 -6.17 -16.62
C VAL A 158 -8.95 -7.13 -17.70
N ILE A 159 -8.06 -8.04 -17.30
CA ILE A 159 -7.48 -9.07 -18.16
C ILE A 159 -7.89 -10.46 -17.67
N ASP A 160 -8.14 -11.35 -18.62
CA ASP A 160 -8.66 -12.69 -18.37
C ASP A 160 -7.72 -13.78 -18.87
N SER A 161 -7.07 -13.58 -20.03
CA SER A 161 -6.20 -14.58 -20.63
C SER A 161 -4.92 -14.79 -19.82
N LEU A 162 -4.39 -16.03 -19.87
CA LEU A 162 -3.12 -16.38 -19.23
C LEU A 162 -1.96 -15.55 -19.77
N GLU A 163 -1.96 -15.25 -21.08
CA GLU A 163 -0.94 -14.44 -21.74
C GLU A 163 -0.96 -13.00 -21.23
N SER A 164 -2.13 -12.34 -21.25
CA SER A 164 -2.27 -10.97 -20.75
C SER A 164 -1.90 -10.87 -19.27
N ARG A 165 -2.25 -11.89 -18.46
CA ARG A 165 -1.84 -11.97 -17.04
C ARG A 165 -0.32 -12.09 -16.88
N ALA A 166 0.35 -12.87 -17.72
CA ALA A 166 1.81 -12.97 -17.71
C ALA A 166 2.46 -11.61 -18.04
N TRP A 167 1.94 -10.89 -19.05
CA TRP A 167 2.38 -9.54 -19.37
C TRP A 167 2.15 -8.55 -18.23
N GLN A 168 0.98 -8.58 -17.59
CA GLN A 168 0.68 -7.72 -16.45
C GLN A 168 1.65 -7.99 -15.28
N LEU A 169 1.95 -9.25 -14.98
CA LEU A 169 2.93 -9.60 -13.96
C LEU A 169 4.31 -9.07 -14.32
N MET A 170 4.76 -9.28 -15.56
CA MET A 170 6.04 -8.77 -16.05
C MET A 170 6.12 -7.25 -15.93
N ILE A 171 5.09 -6.51 -16.36
CA ILE A 171 5.05 -5.04 -16.24
C ILE A 171 5.09 -4.62 -14.77
N ARG A 172 4.29 -5.25 -13.90
CA ARG A 172 4.25 -4.94 -12.46
C ARG A 172 5.59 -5.17 -11.78
N ASP A 173 6.30 -6.22 -12.14
CA ASP A 173 7.63 -6.52 -11.59
C ASP A 173 8.66 -5.48 -12.04
N GLN A 174 8.58 -5.00 -13.29
CA GLN A 174 9.46 -3.94 -13.81
C GLN A 174 9.13 -2.54 -13.26
N MET A 175 7.94 -2.34 -12.67
CA MET A 175 7.55 -1.08 -12.02
C MET A 175 7.99 -0.98 -10.55
N ILE A 176 8.61 -2.02 -9.98
CA ILE A 176 9.17 -1.94 -8.64
C ILE A 176 10.41 -1.04 -8.68
N LEU A 177 10.39 0.04 -7.90
CA LEU A 177 11.51 0.97 -7.82
C LEU A 177 12.76 0.23 -7.32
N ASN A 178 13.77 0.19 -8.17
CA ASN A 178 15.01 -0.54 -7.91
C ASN A 178 16.22 0.42 -8.00
N THR A 179 16.36 1.27 -6.99
CA THR A 179 17.53 2.14 -6.83
C THR A 179 18.34 1.69 -5.61
N ASP A 180 19.67 1.82 -5.68
CA ASP A 180 20.58 1.36 -4.63
C ASP A 180 20.28 2.03 -3.27
N VAL A 181 19.91 3.32 -3.27
CA VAL A 181 19.57 4.05 -2.05
C VAL A 181 18.31 3.48 -1.38
N LEU A 182 17.28 3.12 -2.15
CA LEU A 182 16.05 2.51 -1.62
C LEU A 182 16.32 1.09 -1.11
N GLN A 183 17.01 0.28 -1.91
CA GLN A 183 17.29 -1.12 -1.58
C GLN A 183 18.17 -1.21 -0.33
N SER A 184 19.30 -0.50 -0.31
CA SER A 184 20.22 -0.53 0.84
C SER A 184 19.56 0.02 2.11
N THR A 185 18.80 1.11 2.01
CA THR A 185 18.16 1.71 3.19
C THR A 185 17.05 0.84 3.78
N SER A 186 16.14 0.36 2.94
CA SER A 186 15.07 -0.54 3.39
C SER A 186 15.64 -1.86 3.93
N GLN A 187 16.73 -2.38 3.34
CA GLN A 187 17.40 -3.58 3.81
C GLN A 187 18.05 -3.37 5.18
N ARG A 188 18.82 -2.30 5.38
CA ARG A 188 19.42 -1.97 6.69
C ARG A 188 18.38 -1.89 7.80
N ILE A 189 17.26 -1.21 7.54
CA ILE A 189 16.16 -1.10 8.53
C ILE A 189 15.55 -2.48 8.82
N ALA A 190 15.24 -3.26 7.79
CA ALA A 190 14.70 -4.62 7.97
C ALA A 190 15.66 -5.56 8.71
N ASP A 191 16.97 -5.47 8.46
CA ASP A 191 18.00 -6.27 9.13
C ASP A 191 18.13 -5.89 10.60
N LYS A 192 18.10 -4.59 10.93
CA LYS A 192 18.03 -4.12 12.32
C LYS A 192 16.81 -4.70 13.03
N ILE A 193 15.62 -4.62 12.45
CA ILE A 193 14.39 -5.09 13.10
C ILE A 193 14.39 -6.61 13.26
N SER A 194 14.89 -7.35 12.26
CA SER A 194 14.96 -8.82 12.30
C SER A 194 16.08 -9.37 13.19
N GLY A 195 17.00 -8.52 13.66
CA GLY A 195 18.15 -8.99 14.43
C GLY A 195 19.16 -9.75 13.60
N THR A 196 19.16 -9.53 12.27
CA THR A 196 20.24 -9.97 11.40
C THR A 196 21.39 -8.98 11.60
N ILE A 197 22.16 -9.19 12.68
CA ILE A 197 23.44 -8.50 12.83
C ILE A 197 24.39 -9.17 11.85
N GLU A 198 24.94 -8.41 10.90
CA GLU A 198 26.24 -8.74 10.30
C GLU A 198 27.22 -8.82 11.46
N GLN A 199 27.35 -10.00 12.07
CA GLN A 199 28.51 -10.25 12.90
C GLN A 199 29.68 -10.24 11.93
N ASP A 200 30.53 -9.22 12.07
CA ASP A 200 31.86 -9.20 11.49
C ASP A 200 32.44 -10.61 11.56
N HIS A 201 32.95 -11.05 10.42
CA HIS A 201 33.35 -12.41 10.03
C HIS A 201 34.45 -13.08 10.89
N GLU A 202 34.63 -12.71 12.17
CA GLU A 202 35.74 -13.19 13.00
C GLU A 202 35.40 -14.22 14.09
N ASP A 203 34.14 -14.41 14.48
CA ASP A 203 33.81 -15.41 15.52
C ASP A 203 33.57 -16.82 14.95
N LYS A 204 34.71 -17.49 14.78
CA LYS A 204 35.03 -18.92 14.89
C LYS A 204 33.87 -19.85 15.28
N GLN A 205 33.72 -20.88 14.43
CA GLN A 205 33.26 -22.23 14.74
C GLN A 205 33.09 -22.53 16.24
N ILE A 206 31.87 -22.45 16.74
CA ILE A 206 31.48 -23.12 17.97
C ILE A 206 30.87 -24.47 17.56
N TYR A 207 31.58 -25.56 17.86
CA TYR A 207 31.19 -26.98 17.64
C TYR A 207 31.14 -27.53 16.21
N GLY A 208 31.92 -27.00 15.25
CA GLY A 208 32.12 -27.68 13.96
C GLY A 208 30.85 -27.89 13.12
N ARG A 209 29.77 -27.18 13.43
CA ARG A 209 28.56 -27.09 12.59
C ARG A 209 28.50 -25.69 11.98
N PRO A 210 28.12 -25.55 10.70
CA PRO A 210 27.80 -24.24 10.14
C PRO A 210 26.68 -23.62 10.97
N PHE A 211 26.98 -22.52 11.66
CA PHE A 211 25.97 -21.69 12.31
C PHE A 211 25.31 -20.86 11.20
N TYR A 212 24.15 -21.31 10.74
CA TYR A 212 23.29 -20.47 9.92
C TYR A 212 22.58 -19.51 10.87
N PRO A 213 22.80 -18.19 10.81
CA PRO A 213 22.07 -17.26 11.65
C PRO A 213 20.58 -17.44 11.35
N VAL A 214 19.83 -17.88 12.37
CA VAL A 214 18.38 -17.94 12.29
C VAL A 214 17.90 -16.50 12.26
N LYS A 215 17.50 -16.01 11.08
CA LYS A 215 16.86 -14.69 10.95
C LYS A 215 15.58 -14.71 11.79
N ALA A 216 15.54 -13.95 12.88
CA ALA A 216 14.29 -13.74 13.59
C ALA A 216 13.44 -12.82 12.70
N GLY A 217 12.46 -13.38 11.99
CA GLY A 217 11.54 -12.58 11.19
C GLY A 217 10.81 -11.54 12.06
N PHE A 218 10.32 -10.49 11.43
CA PHE A 218 9.45 -9.50 12.07
C PHE A 218 8.07 -9.47 11.40
N VAL A 219 7.09 -8.89 12.08
CA VAL A 219 5.75 -8.68 11.53
C VAL A 219 5.65 -7.28 10.96
N GLY A 220 5.13 -7.15 9.74
CA GLY A 220 4.87 -5.88 9.08
C GLY A 220 3.41 -5.48 9.20
N ILE A 221 3.15 -4.23 9.54
CA ILE A 221 1.82 -3.64 9.55
C ILE A 221 1.85 -2.38 8.68
N HIS A 222 0.87 -2.22 7.81
CA HIS A 222 0.63 -0.97 7.10
C HIS A 222 -0.75 -0.40 7.46
N ILE A 223 -0.76 0.81 8.01
CA ILE A 223 -1.98 1.54 8.40
C ILE A 223 -2.07 2.87 7.64
N ARG A 224 -3.01 2.93 6.69
CA ARG A 224 -3.48 4.16 6.03
C ARG A 224 -4.58 4.78 6.87
N MET A 225 -4.47 6.08 7.19
CA MET A 225 -5.47 6.79 7.99
C MET A 225 -5.63 8.28 7.68
N SER A 226 -4.87 8.85 6.75
CA SER A 226 -4.85 10.31 6.52
C SER A 226 -6.07 10.88 5.78
N ASP A 227 -6.82 10.09 5.01
CA ASP A 227 -7.78 10.62 4.03
C ASP A 227 -9.11 9.86 3.93
N GLY A 228 -10.16 10.58 3.51
CA GLY A 228 -11.47 10.04 3.13
C GLY A 228 -12.04 9.02 4.12
N HIS A 229 -12.53 7.90 3.59
CA HIS A 229 -13.07 6.80 4.38
C HIS A 229 -12.03 6.12 5.30
N PHE A 230 -10.72 6.19 4.99
CA PHE A 230 -9.68 5.61 5.84
C PHE A 230 -9.57 6.34 7.17
N SER A 231 -9.70 7.67 7.17
CA SER A 231 -9.69 8.46 8.41
C SER A 231 -10.84 8.07 9.37
N LEU A 232 -12.03 7.80 8.83
CA LEU A 232 -13.20 7.39 9.59
C LEU A 232 -13.06 5.96 10.14
N ALA A 233 -12.46 5.06 9.35
CA ALA A 233 -12.28 3.64 9.71
C ALA A 233 -10.95 3.35 10.43
N ALA A 234 -10.12 4.36 10.71
CA ALA A 234 -8.77 4.18 11.23
C ALA A 234 -8.77 3.45 12.59
N ARG A 235 -9.66 3.83 13.51
CA ARG A 235 -9.78 3.21 14.84
C ARG A 235 -10.11 1.72 14.73
N ASP A 236 -11.12 1.39 13.93
CA ASP A 236 -11.56 0.01 13.75
C ASP A 236 -10.48 -0.82 13.04
N THR A 237 -9.79 -0.24 12.06
CA THR A 237 -8.67 -0.89 11.37
C THR A 237 -7.54 -1.22 12.34
N ILE A 238 -7.12 -0.26 13.18
CA ILE A 238 -6.07 -0.46 14.18
C ILE A 238 -6.48 -1.54 15.19
N GLU A 239 -7.72 -1.48 15.69
CA GLU A 239 -8.22 -2.44 16.67
C GLU A 239 -8.32 -3.86 16.09
N ASN A 240 -8.83 -4.01 14.85
CA ASN A 240 -8.90 -5.29 14.18
C ASN A 240 -7.51 -5.91 13.98
N ILE A 241 -6.54 -5.11 13.52
CA ILE A 241 -5.14 -5.56 13.39
C ILE A 241 -4.57 -5.95 14.76
N ARG A 242 -4.82 -5.15 15.80
CA ARG A 242 -4.36 -5.45 17.17
C ARG A 242 -4.90 -6.78 17.68
N GLN A 243 -6.19 -7.05 17.48
CA GLN A 243 -6.83 -8.30 17.92
C GLN A 243 -6.32 -9.51 17.12
N GLU A 244 -6.15 -9.36 15.81
CA GLU A 244 -5.56 -10.41 14.97
C GLU A 244 -4.13 -10.73 15.40
N LEU A 245 -3.32 -9.71 15.68
CA LEU A 245 -1.97 -9.91 16.20
C LEU A 245 -1.99 -10.62 17.55
N LYS A 246 -2.85 -10.20 18.48
CA LYS A 246 -2.98 -10.87 19.80
C LYS A 246 -3.31 -12.34 19.62
N TRP A 247 -4.24 -12.66 18.72
CA TRP A 247 -4.63 -14.02 18.38
C TRP A 247 -3.46 -14.83 17.83
N GLN A 248 -2.78 -14.34 16.79
CA GLN A 248 -1.64 -15.03 16.18
C GLN A 248 -0.45 -15.19 17.14
N MET A 249 -0.28 -14.23 18.05
CA MET A 249 0.79 -14.18 19.04
C MET A 249 0.46 -14.90 20.35
N GLY A 250 -0.73 -15.50 20.45
CA GLY A 250 -1.21 -16.22 21.64
C GLY A 250 -1.25 -15.39 22.92
N ILE A 251 -1.49 -14.08 22.79
CA ILE A 251 -1.66 -13.15 23.91
C ILE A 251 -3.12 -13.24 24.37
N THR A 252 -3.35 -13.66 25.62
CA THR A 252 -4.71 -13.80 26.16
C THR A 252 -5.31 -12.45 26.58
N ASN A 253 -6.65 -12.37 26.56
CA ASN A 253 -7.42 -11.18 26.95
C ASN A 253 -7.46 -10.93 28.47
N ASP A 254 -6.66 -11.64 29.25
CA ASP A 254 -6.83 -11.81 30.70
C ASP A 254 -6.63 -10.50 31.52
N ASN A 255 -6.35 -9.37 30.87
CA ASN A 255 -6.21 -8.04 31.48
C ASN A 255 -7.07 -6.92 30.84
N GLU A 256 -7.99 -7.21 29.92
CA GLU A 256 -8.91 -6.18 29.37
C GLU A 256 -10.11 -5.94 30.32
N GLY A 257 -9.79 -5.52 31.55
CA GLY A 257 -10.79 -4.98 32.48
C GLY A 257 -11.22 -3.58 32.04
N GLN A 258 -12.42 -3.50 31.46
CA GLN A 258 -13.38 -2.41 31.66
C GLN A 258 -12.95 -0.99 31.21
N TYR A 259 -12.76 -0.79 29.90
CA TYR A 259 -12.86 0.54 29.29
C TYR A 259 -14.26 0.74 28.69
N HIS A 260 -15.27 0.90 29.56
CA HIS A 260 -16.50 1.58 29.19
C HIS A 260 -16.36 3.05 29.52
N GLY A 261 -16.57 3.91 28.53
CA GLY A 261 -16.44 5.34 28.66
C GLY A 261 -17.28 5.90 29.81
N SER A 262 -16.63 6.60 30.73
CA SER A 262 -17.27 7.61 31.57
C SER A 262 -16.22 8.63 31.97
N SER A 263 -16.55 9.90 31.74
CA SER A 263 -15.77 11.04 32.18
C SER A 263 -15.85 11.13 33.71
N SER A 264 -14.71 11.06 34.40
CA SER A 264 -14.39 11.91 35.56
C SER A 264 -13.01 11.56 36.13
N ASP A 265 -12.17 12.57 36.10
CA ASP A 265 -11.09 12.99 36.99
C ASP A 265 -10.54 12.07 38.12
N THR A 266 -9.21 12.16 38.29
CA THR A 266 -8.34 11.79 39.43
C THR A 266 -7.83 10.34 39.65
N GLY A 267 -6.81 9.95 38.84
CA GLY A 267 -5.70 9.04 39.20
C GLY A 267 -5.94 7.51 39.07
N PRO A 268 -4.88 6.65 39.05
CA PRO A 268 -3.44 6.90 39.11
C PRO A 268 -2.78 6.89 37.72
N ILE A 269 -1.62 7.54 37.60
CA ILE A 269 -0.79 7.56 36.40
C ILE A 269 -0.48 6.11 35.97
N HIS A 270 -1.21 5.60 34.98
CA HIS A 270 -0.86 4.36 34.30
C HIS A 270 0.53 4.57 33.71
N ARG A 271 1.53 3.86 34.27
CA ARG A 271 2.87 3.79 33.69
C ARG A 271 2.70 3.25 32.27
N LYS A 272 2.75 4.15 31.26
CA LYS A 272 2.88 3.75 29.84
C LYS A 272 3.99 2.70 29.80
N GLN A 273 3.69 1.49 29.35
CA GLN A 273 4.71 0.46 29.20
C GLN A 273 5.85 1.05 28.37
N SER A 274 7.04 1.08 28.93
CA SER A 274 8.20 1.65 28.25
C SER A 274 8.48 0.82 27.00
N ARG A 275 8.51 1.47 25.84
CA ARG A 275 9.00 0.91 24.59
C ARG A 275 10.33 0.20 24.83
N LEU A 276 10.48 -0.98 24.27
CA LEU A 276 11.74 -1.72 24.28
C LEU A 276 12.59 -1.30 23.07
N SER A 277 13.91 -1.27 23.25
CA SER A 277 14.86 -1.21 22.15
C SER A 277 14.80 -2.50 21.32
N ILE A 278 15.32 -2.43 20.09
CA ILE A 278 15.41 -3.59 19.18
C ILE A 278 16.15 -4.74 19.87
N GLU A 279 17.29 -4.44 20.50
CA GLU A 279 18.14 -5.41 21.20
C GLU A 279 17.40 -6.05 22.38
N GLN A 280 16.63 -5.26 23.14
CA GLN A 280 15.80 -5.77 24.23
C GLN A 280 14.68 -6.69 23.72
N CYS A 281 14.07 -6.36 22.58
CA CYS A 281 13.07 -7.21 21.95
C CYS A 281 13.66 -8.55 21.52
N HIS A 282 14.82 -8.53 20.85
CA HIS A 282 15.51 -9.76 20.45
C HIS A 282 15.94 -10.60 21.64
N SER A 283 16.57 -10.00 22.65
CA SER A 283 16.97 -10.71 23.87
C SER A 283 15.78 -11.42 24.52
N LYS A 284 14.65 -10.71 24.69
CA LYS A 284 13.45 -11.28 25.30
C LYS A 284 12.80 -12.35 24.44
N ALA A 285 12.80 -12.19 23.11
CA ALA A 285 12.31 -13.21 22.18
C ALA A 285 13.14 -14.49 22.26
N LEU A 286 14.47 -14.38 22.28
CA LEU A 286 15.40 -15.51 22.41
C LEU A 286 15.28 -16.21 23.77
N ASP A 287 15.23 -15.44 24.87
CA ASP A 287 15.02 -15.99 26.22
C ASP A 287 13.74 -16.81 26.30
N HIS A 288 12.68 -16.30 25.68
CA HIS A 288 11.40 -17.00 25.65
C HIS A 288 11.44 -18.27 24.80
N GLN A 289 12.09 -18.22 23.63
CA GLN A 289 12.29 -19.41 22.79
C GLN A 289 13.06 -20.51 23.53
N ARG A 290 14.14 -20.14 24.25
CA ARG A 290 14.88 -21.07 25.10
C ARG A 290 14.00 -21.70 26.17
N SER A 291 13.22 -20.88 26.89
CA SER A 291 12.28 -21.35 27.91
C SER A 291 11.27 -22.36 27.34
N LEU A 292 10.73 -22.12 26.14
CA LEU A 292 9.84 -23.07 25.49
C LEU A 292 10.52 -24.38 25.14
N GLN A 293 11.73 -24.35 24.58
CA GLN A 293 12.48 -25.55 24.24
C GLN A 293 12.73 -26.41 25.48
N GLU A 294 13.14 -25.80 26.59
CA GLU A 294 13.32 -26.49 27.87
C GLU A 294 12.02 -27.10 28.41
N ARG A 295 10.87 -26.44 28.20
CA ARG A 295 9.56 -26.98 28.61
C ARG A 295 9.15 -28.17 27.75
N LEU A 296 9.34 -28.08 26.43
CA LEU A 296 9.08 -29.17 25.49
C LEU A 296 9.96 -30.39 25.79
N GLN A 297 11.26 -30.16 26.05
CA GLN A 297 12.19 -31.22 26.42
C GLN A 297 11.77 -31.90 27.73
N ARG A 298 11.43 -31.12 28.77
CA ARG A 298 10.90 -31.68 30.04
C ARG A 298 9.63 -32.49 29.84
N GLN A 299 8.72 -32.05 28.98
CA GLN A 299 7.51 -32.83 28.66
C GLN A 299 7.83 -34.14 27.94
N GLN A 300 8.79 -34.14 27.01
CA GLN A 300 9.24 -35.36 26.34
C GLN A 300 9.91 -36.34 27.32
N GLU A 301 10.76 -35.85 28.21
CA GLU A 301 11.39 -36.66 29.26
C GLU A 301 10.35 -37.24 30.22
N GLN A 302 9.35 -36.45 30.63
CA GLN A 302 8.24 -36.94 31.46
C GLN A 302 7.38 -37.98 30.74
N GLN A 303 7.12 -37.81 29.43
CA GLN A 303 6.40 -38.80 28.63
C GLN A 303 7.18 -40.10 28.48
N GLN A 304 8.51 -40.03 28.31
CA GLN A 304 9.37 -41.22 28.29
C GLN A 304 9.39 -41.94 29.64
N GLN A 305 9.38 -41.20 30.76
CA GLN A 305 9.30 -41.79 32.10
C GLN A 305 7.91 -42.37 32.43
N GLN A 306 6.84 -41.80 31.87
CA GLN A 306 5.46 -42.27 32.06
C GLN A 306 5.05 -43.44 31.14
N GLN A 307 5.91 -43.89 30.22
CA GLN A 307 5.68 -45.15 29.47
C GLN A 307 5.65 -46.41 30.36
N HIS A 308 5.93 -46.30 31.67
CA HIS A 308 5.75 -47.38 32.65
C HIS A 308 4.47 -47.33 33.50
N SER A 309 3.56 -46.38 33.29
CA SER A 309 2.25 -46.39 33.97
C SER A 309 1.20 -45.56 33.23
N PHE A 310 0.21 -46.23 32.64
CA PHE A 310 -0.98 -45.61 32.05
C PHE A 310 -1.78 -44.82 33.09
N SER A 311 -2.05 -43.53 32.82
CA SER A 311 -3.41 -43.00 32.58
C SER A 311 -3.46 -41.47 32.60
N HIS A 312 -4.46 -40.94 31.89
CA HIS A 312 -4.94 -39.55 31.81
C HIS A 312 -4.22 -38.59 30.86
N SER A 313 -4.77 -38.52 29.63
CA SER A 313 -4.58 -37.41 28.71
C SER A 313 -5.24 -36.15 29.27
N GLN A 314 -4.45 -35.18 29.72
CA GLN A 314 -4.88 -33.79 29.70
C GLN A 314 -4.25 -33.12 28.48
N SER A 315 -5.09 -32.79 27.50
CA SER A 315 -4.75 -31.91 26.40
C SER A 315 -4.49 -30.52 26.98
N THR A 316 -3.22 -30.23 27.29
CA THR A 316 -2.79 -28.87 27.56
C THR A 316 -2.60 -28.19 26.21
N SER A 317 -3.58 -27.35 25.85
CA SER A 317 -3.40 -26.37 24.78
C SER A 317 -2.12 -25.60 25.08
N MET A 318 -1.05 -25.87 24.32
CA MET A 318 0.19 -25.12 24.40
C MET A 318 -0.10 -23.68 23.99
N ARG A 319 -0.29 -22.82 24.99
CA ARG A 319 -0.40 -21.38 24.81
C ARG A 319 0.90 -20.87 24.20
N ARG A 320 0.87 -20.54 22.90
CA ARG A 320 1.96 -19.92 22.15
C ARG A 320 2.13 -18.47 22.59
N SER A 321 2.58 -18.20 23.81
CA SER A 321 2.78 -16.83 24.32
C SER A 321 4.00 -16.11 23.72
N ASN A 322 4.63 -16.67 22.69
CA ASN A 322 5.89 -16.18 22.13
C ASN A 322 5.80 -14.84 21.45
N GLY A 323 4.61 -14.43 21.02
CA GLY A 323 4.53 -13.29 20.11
C GLY A 323 4.65 -11.92 20.77
N ARG A 324 4.56 -11.81 22.10
CA ARG A 324 4.58 -10.49 22.78
C ARG A 324 5.86 -9.69 22.52
N PHE A 325 7.00 -10.36 22.34
CA PHE A 325 8.29 -9.71 22.04
C PHE A 325 8.69 -9.82 20.58
N THR A 326 7.80 -10.32 19.72
CA THR A 326 8.03 -10.33 18.27
C THR A 326 8.17 -8.89 17.80
N PRO A 327 9.28 -8.54 17.12
CA PRO A 327 9.43 -7.23 16.51
C PRO A 327 8.31 -6.98 15.49
N ILE A 328 7.71 -5.81 15.58
CA ILE A 328 6.66 -5.35 14.68
C ILE A 328 7.16 -4.05 14.03
N TYR A 329 7.07 -3.97 12.72
CA TYR A 329 7.28 -2.72 11.98
C TYR A 329 5.93 -2.14 11.55
N LEU A 330 5.69 -0.87 11.87
CA LEU A 330 4.48 -0.13 11.54
C LEU A 330 4.80 0.95 10.49
N ALA A 331 4.38 0.69 9.26
CA ALA A 331 4.30 1.67 8.18
C ALA A 331 2.97 2.43 8.27
N THR A 332 3.01 3.76 8.28
CA THR A 332 1.78 4.57 8.39
C THR A 332 1.98 5.99 7.87
N ASP A 333 0.91 6.57 7.34
CA ASP A 333 0.84 7.97 6.93
C ASP A 333 0.51 8.93 8.10
N ALA A 334 0.39 8.41 9.32
CA ALA A 334 0.17 9.23 10.50
C ALA A 334 1.41 10.08 10.84
N HIS A 335 1.22 11.39 11.03
CA HIS A 335 2.26 12.25 11.56
C HIS A 335 2.55 11.90 13.04
N GLN A 336 3.81 11.60 13.36
CA GLN A 336 4.27 11.22 14.70
C GLN A 336 3.38 10.15 15.36
N PRO A 337 3.35 8.90 14.84
CA PRO A 337 2.40 7.87 15.26
C PRO A 337 2.40 7.61 16.77
N ARG A 338 3.55 7.74 17.42
CA ARG A 338 3.72 7.53 18.88
C ARG A 338 3.06 8.59 19.75
N LEU A 339 2.81 9.79 19.21
CA LEU A 339 2.11 10.86 19.91
C LEU A 339 0.61 10.85 19.60
N ASN A 340 0.19 10.06 18.61
CA ASN A 340 -1.20 9.99 18.19
C ASN A 340 -1.97 8.97 19.07
N PRO A 341 -2.98 9.42 19.86
CA PRO A 341 -3.69 8.56 20.81
C PRO A 341 -4.44 7.39 20.17
N ILE A 342 -4.70 7.44 18.86
CA ILE A 342 -5.34 6.34 18.14
C ILE A 342 -4.54 5.03 18.21
N PHE A 343 -3.22 5.13 18.37
CA PHE A 343 -2.32 3.99 18.47
C PHE A 343 -1.98 3.59 19.92
N ASP A 344 -2.45 4.33 20.94
CA ASP A 344 -2.05 4.09 22.34
C ASP A 344 -2.27 2.62 22.74
N ARG A 345 -3.46 2.08 22.47
CA ARG A 345 -3.77 0.66 22.77
C ARG A 345 -2.88 -0.33 22.04
N LEU A 346 -2.48 -0.03 20.80
CA LEU A 346 -1.61 -0.88 20.01
C LEU A 346 -0.20 -0.89 20.63
N PHE A 347 0.37 0.28 20.93
CA PHE A 347 1.69 0.41 21.56
C PHE A 347 1.74 -0.11 23.01
N GLU A 348 0.64 0.00 23.75
CA GLU A 348 0.51 -0.58 25.09
C GLU A 348 0.43 -2.11 25.07
N THR A 349 -0.19 -2.68 24.03
CA THR A 349 -0.30 -4.14 23.86
C THR A 349 1.05 -4.74 23.47
N PHE A 350 1.78 -4.08 22.55
CA PHE A 350 3.03 -4.59 22.00
C PHE A 350 4.19 -3.61 22.21
N SER A 351 5.11 -3.95 23.11
CA SER A 351 6.25 -3.09 23.46
C SER A 351 7.37 -3.04 22.39
N CYS A 352 7.27 -3.90 21.37
CA CYS A 352 8.26 -4.11 20.31
C CYS A 352 7.77 -3.61 18.93
N ILE A 353 6.98 -2.53 18.90
CA ILE A 353 6.60 -1.86 17.65
C ILE A 353 7.60 -0.76 17.34
N PHE A 354 8.08 -0.74 16.09
CA PHE A 354 8.96 0.25 15.51
C PHE A 354 8.27 0.94 14.33
N THR A 355 8.43 2.24 14.19
CA THR A 355 7.95 3.06 13.08
C THR A 355 9.14 3.64 12.32
N LEU A 356 8.91 4.21 11.14
CA LEU A 356 9.98 4.82 10.35
C LEU A 356 10.76 5.91 11.12
N ASP A 357 10.08 6.68 11.99
CA ASP A 357 10.68 7.68 12.89
C ASP A 357 11.83 7.12 13.76
N ASP A 358 11.84 5.81 14.01
CA ASP A 358 12.85 5.14 14.82
C ASP A 358 14.17 4.90 14.08
N PHE A 359 14.20 5.19 12.78
CA PHE A 359 15.31 4.96 11.86
C PHE A 359 15.72 6.24 11.12
N SER A 360 15.51 7.41 11.73
CA SER A 360 15.83 8.71 11.12
C SER A 360 17.27 8.80 10.60
N GLU A 361 18.24 8.25 11.32
CA GLU A 361 19.65 8.19 10.88
C GLU A 361 19.83 7.36 9.61
N ASP A 362 19.09 6.25 9.46
CA ASP A 362 19.17 5.40 8.28
C ASP A 362 18.59 6.07 7.03
N LEU A 363 17.74 7.10 7.21
CA LEU A 363 17.12 7.87 6.15
C LEU A 363 17.97 9.01 5.60
N GLU A 364 19.07 9.39 6.28
CA GLU A 364 19.94 10.49 5.85
C GLU A 364 20.41 10.41 4.38
N PRO A 365 20.76 9.23 3.82
CA PRO A 365 21.08 9.11 2.41
C PRO A 365 19.95 9.57 1.46
N LEU A 366 18.69 9.43 1.87
CA LEU A 366 17.53 9.84 1.07
C LEU A 366 17.29 11.35 1.15
N HIS A 367 17.55 11.97 2.30
CA HIS A 367 17.46 13.43 2.46
C HIS A 367 18.43 14.19 1.55
N GLN A 368 19.53 13.54 1.17
CA GLN A 368 20.55 14.11 0.28
C GLN A 368 20.36 13.68 -1.18
N TYR A 369 19.50 12.70 -1.45
CA TYR A 369 19.32 12.15 -2.79
C TYR A 369 18.58 13.13 -3.70
N ARG A 370 19.24 13.48 -4.80
CA ARG A 370 18.72 14.37 -5.84
C ARG A 370 18.52 13.60 -7.14
N ASN A 371 17.47 13.94 -7.86
CA ASN A 371 17.30 13.48 -9.23
C ASN A 371 18.47 14.02 -10.07
N PRO A 372 19.22 13.15 -10.79
CA PRO A 372 20.39 13.57 -11.56
C PRO A 372 20.05 14.49 -12.74
N GLU A 373 18.80 14.48 -13.22
CA GLU A 373 18.38 15.25 -14.40
C GLU A 373 18.08 16.72 -14.07
N ASP A 374 17.43 16.99 -12.93
CA ASP A 374 16.93 18.33 -12.57
C ASP A 374 17.41 18.83 -11.19
N GLY A 375 18.13 17.99 -10.43
CA GLY A 375 18.61 18.32 -9.09
C GLY A 375 17.52 18.33 -8.00
N THR A 376 16.28 17.96 -8.31
CA THR A 376 15.15 17.94 -7.36
C THR A 376 15.43 16.98 -6.21
N LEU A 377 15.17 17.43 -4.97
CA LEU A 377 15.26 16.55 -3.80
C LEU A 377 14.16 15.50 -3.84
N MET A 378 14.54 14.24 -3.79
CA MET A 378 13.60 13.12 -3.96
C MET A 378 13.08 12.55 -2.65
N ALA A 379 13.60 12.98 -1.50
CA ALA A 379 13.27 12.43 -0.19
C ALA A 379 11.77 12.26 0.05
N LYS A 380 10.97 13.30 -0.24
CA LYS A 380 9.52 13.29 -0.06
C LYS A 380 8.78 12.22 -0.88
N PHE A 381 9.37 11.79 -1.99
CA PHE A 381 8.81 10.75 -2.87
C PHE A 381 9.34 9.36 -2.52
N LEU A 382 10.59 9.27 -2.06
CA LEU A 382 11.28 8.01 -1.81
C LEU A 382 11.06 7.46 -0.39
N ILE A 383 10.86 8.33 0.61
CA ILE A 383 10.64 7.90 2.01
C ILE A 383 9.40 6.99 2.14
N PRO A 384 8.23 7.32 1.56
CA PRO A 384 7.08 6.39 1.58
C PRO A 384 7.37 5.04 0.91
N MET A 385 8.25 5.03 -0.11
CA MET A 385 8.66 3.79 -0.78
C MET A 385 9.56 2.94 0.12
N VAL A 386 10.47 3.56 0.87
CA VAL A 386 11.27 2.86 1.89
C VAL A 386 10.35 2.23 2.93
N ASP A 387 9.37 2.97 3.44
CA ASP A 387 8.42 2.47 4.42
C ASP A 387 7.68 1.20 3.90
N ALA A 388 7.22 1.26 2.65
CA ALA A 388 6.60 0.14 1.94
C ALA A 388 7.55 -1.06 1.75
N MET A 389 8.81 -0.80 1.39
CA MET A 389 9.81 -1.84 1.15
C MET A 389 10.24 -2.53 2.45
N VAL A 390 10.39 -1.80 3.55
CA VAL A 390 10.70 -2.37 4.87
C VAL A 390 9.56 -3.31 5.27
N VAL A 391 8.32 -2.84 5.26
CA VAL A 391 7.17 -3.65 5.67
C VAL A 391 6.97 -4.87 4.74
N ALA A 392 7.32 -4.76 3.46
CA ALA A 392 7.27 -5.88 2.50
C ALA A 392 8.29 -6.99 2.77
N LYS A 393 9.39 -6.70 3.47
CA LYS A 393 10.42 -7.70 3.85
C LYS A 393 10.05 -8.50 5.12
N SER A 394 8.91 -8.19 5.74
CA SER A 394 8.44 -8.87 6.96
C SER A 394 8.03 -10.31 6.72
N ALA A 395 8.12 -11.15 7.75
CA ALA A 395 7.71 -12.55 7.70
C ALA A 395 6.19 -12.70 7.54
N ALA A 396 5.40 -11.82 8.16
CA ALA A 396 3.95 -11.76 8.03
C ALA A 396 3.50 -10.31 7.85
N PHE A 397 2.42 -10.07 7.12
CA PHE A 397 1.92 -8.73 6.80
C PHE A 397 0.44 -8.55 7.12
N PHE A 398 0.11 -7.36 7.66
CA PHE A 398 -1.25 -6.88 7.88
C PHE A 398 -1.40 -5.50 7.27
N GLY A 399 -2.29 -5.33 6.31
CA GLY A 399 -2.54 -4.05 5.66
C GLY A 399 -3.94 -3.52 5.94
N THR A 400 -4.11 -2.20 5.83
CA THR A 400 -5.44 -1.57 5.77
C THR A 400 -6.28 -2.15 4.62
N PRO A 401 -7.49 -2.67 4.90
CA PRO A 401 -8.41 -3.13 3.86
C PRO A 401 -8.72 -2.06 2.82
N ALA A 402 -8.89 -2.45 1.57
CA ALA A 402 -9.16 -1.56 0.42
C ALA A 402 -8.10 -0.50 0.10
N SER A 403 -7.01 -0.40 0.88
CA SER A 403 -5.89 0.49 0.55
C SER A 403 -5.13 -0.04 -0.66
N THR A 404 -5.05 0.78 -1.72
CA THR A 404 -4.24 0.50 -2.91
C THR A 404 -2.77 0.33 -2.56
N PHE A 405 -2.29 1.06 -1.55
CA PHE A 405 -0.92 0.98 -1.06
C PHE A 405 -0.66 -0.34 -0.30
N SER A 406 -1.57 -0.75 0.59
CA SER A 406 -1.52 -2.09 1.21
C SER A 406 -1.51 -3.20 0.17
N ASN A 407 -2.35 -3.07 -0.86
CA ASN A 407 -2.45 -4.04 -1.94
C ASN A 407 -1.17 -4.09 -2.79
N TYR A 408 -0.53 -2.94 -3.04
CA TYR A 408 0.78 -2.87 -3.70
C TYR A 408 1.87 -3.57 -2.88
N ILE A 409 1.94 -3.31 -1.57
CA ILE A 409 2.86 -4.00 -0.67
C ILE A 409 2.64 -5.52 -0.75
N GLN A 410 1.38 -5.96 -0.58
CA GLN A 410 1.02 -7.37 -0.48
C GLN A 410 1.24 -8.14 -1.78
N LYS A 411 0.86 -7.57 -2.93
CA LYS A 411 0.81 -8.30 -4.21
C LYS A 411 2.00 -8.05 -5.12
N GLN A 412 2.80 -7.01 -4.88
CA GLN A 412 3.99 -6.68 -5.69
C GLN A 412 5.26 -6.78 -4.87
N LEU A 413 5.38 -5.98 -3.81
CA LEU A 413 6.65 -5.89 -3.09
C LEU A 413 6.96 -7.16 -2.30
N ARG A 414 5.98 -7.73 -1.58
CA ARG A 414 6.19 -8.95 -0.78
C ARG A 414 6.68 -10.12 -1.63
N PRO A 415 6.03 -10.49 -2.76
CA PRO A 415 6.54 -11.56 -3.62
C PRO A 415 7.97 -11.30 -4.12
N ALA A 416 8.28 -10.06 -4.49
CA ALA A 416 9.61 -9.70 -4.98
C ALA A 416 10.72 -9.86 -3.91
N TYR A 417 10.40 -9.65 -2.63
CA TYR A 417 11.40 -9.77 -1.55
C TYR A 417 11.41 -11.12 -0.83
N THR A 418 10.28 -11.82 -0.77
CA THR A 418 10.14 -13.06 0.02
C THR A 418 10.06 -14.30 -0.86
N GLY A 419 9.78 -14.16 -2.16
CA GLY A 419 9.43 -15.28 -3.04
C GLY A 419 8.09 -15.94 -2.69
N LEU A 420 7.34 -15.38 -1.75
CA LEU A 420 6.03 -15.88 -1.34
C LEU A 420 4.95 -15.14 -2.12
N TYR A 421 4.18 -15.89 -2.90
CA TYR A 421 2.95 -15.44 -3.51
C TYR A 421 1.79 -15.89 -2.62
N ASP A 422 0.94 -14.95 -2.23
CA ASP A 422 -0.29 -15.21 -1.47
C ASP A 422 -1.44 -15.70 -2.37
#